data_AF-A0A5B0G6A6-F1
#
_entry.id   AF-A0A5B0G6A6-F1
#
_cell.length_a   1.000
_cell.length_b   1.000
_cell.length_c   1.000
_cell.angle_alpha   90.00
_cell.angle_beta   90.00
_cell.angle_gamma   90.00
#
_symmetry.space_group_name_H-M   'P 1'
#
loop_
_entity.id
_entity.type
_entity.pdbx_description
1 polymer ?
#
loop_
_entity_poly.entity_id
_entity_poly.type
_entity_poly.pdbx_seq_one_letter_code
_entity_poly.pdbx_strand_id
1 'polypeptide(L)'
;MAWRLWKTEKRQDGTRSWPSDANQSITQLLGMYLGSDAAPFAAWAAPGISFTPDVEPVLRNGVQGYQLALWFWLFAEKHGTISARMVRESFCLLAEAAQPSSGDRINALLDFENRLAHSIEGISSLERTFHLEGLSVELPTEFFLATGFLRLAPESPYAGNESASLQGNDYKLADCFGHATEEALAVFRAMIDAVDFDAKTLPNWKWSAHPGAAERHLQRRYNNSLFPLHRQMVTAREVYEARLTDAQALHEISKELSELSQSFSQTTELPLNWQSFLEGYRDYVDRLDERRLAAGGQNAALGEAIARLRNDILTTWRTSLHKNRHSLATLDQEEAQRSERRALLYGCDWTAQLLSNGSLIPSDEVVPALLSESPSELERVVTGLQAEPRLHETLAQCRATAHRLVNESRSGGHNLPDMADKLRILDGTPGQVPP
;
A
#
# COMPACT_ATOMS: atom_id res chain seq x y z
N MET A 1 1.72 -11.80 5.53
CA MET A 1 2.74 -11.73 6.59
C MET A 1 2.14 -12.32 7.86
N ALA A 2 2.72 -13.38 8.39
CA ALA A 2 2.25 -14.02 9.62
C ALA A 2 3.24 -13.67 10.73
N TRP A 3 2.82 -12.85 11.69
CA TRP A 3 3.61 -12.42 12.85
C TRP A 3 3.79 -13.59 13.82
N ARG A 4 4.62 -14.59 13.45
CA ARG A 4 4.89 -15.78 14.26
C ARG A 4 5.91 -15.48 15.35
N LEU A 5 5.57 -14.69 16.37
CA LEU A 5 6.54 -14.39 17.44
C LEU A 5 6.08 -14.62 18.88
N TRP A 6 4.80 -14.91 19.16
CA TRP A 6 4.36 -14.86 20.56
C TRP A 6 3.50 -16.06 20.94
N LYS A 7 4.05 -16.97 21.74
CA LYS A 7 3.29 -18.02 22.45
C LYS A 7 3.34 -17.73 23.95
N THR A 8 2.21 -17.36 24.53
CA THR A 8 2.02 -17.22 25.97
C THR A 8 0.64 -17.74 26.36
N GLU A 9 0.54 -18.33 27.54
CA GLU A 9 -0.64 -19.04 28.03
C GLU A 9 -1.85 -18.11 28.25
N LYS A 10 -3.05 -18.64 27.98
CA LYS A 10 -4.32 -17.92 28.13
C LYS A 10 -4.66 -17.75 29.61
N ARG A 11 -4.61 -16.52 30.13
CA ARG A 11 -5.38 -16.13 31.33
C ARG A 11 -6.78 -15.72 30.88
N GLN A 12 -7.81 -16.46 31.31
CA GLN A 12 -9.21 -16.09 31.10
C GLN A 12 -9.70 -15.28 32.31
N ASP A 13 -10.13 -14.05 32.07
CA ASP A 13 -10.81 -13.22 33.07
C ASP A 13 -12.30 -13.16 32.72
N GLY A 14 -13.14 -13.69 33.62
CA GLY A 14 -14.53 -14.11 33.32
C GLY A 14 -15.62 -13.04 33.37
N THR A 15 -15.27 -11.75 33.43
CA THR A 15 -16.23 -10.66 33.69
C THR A 15 -16.26 -9.55 32.64
N ARG A 16 -15.41 -9.61 31.60
CA ARG A 16 -15.32 -8.56 30.58
C ARG A 16 -16.31 -8.85 29.42
N SER A 17 -17.18 -7.89 29.12
CA SER A 17 -17.97 -7.92 27.88
C SER A 17 -17.03 -7.67 26.71
N TRP A 18 -16.88 -8.66 25.83
CA TRP A 18 -16.05 -8.55 24.63
C TRP A 18 -16.85 -7.97 23.46
N PRO A 19 -16.20 -7.24 22.54
CA PRO A 19 -16.87 -6.66 21.38
C PRO A 19 -17.32 -7.76 20.42
N SER A 20 -18.49 -7.60 19.81
CA SER A 20 -19.02 -8.58 18.85
C SER A 20 -18.65 -8.29 17.39
N ASP A 21 -18.16 -7.08 17.10
CA ASP A 21 -17.80 -6.65 15.75
C ASP A 21 -16.61 -5.68 15.73
N ALA A 22 -16.09 -5.40 14.53
CA ALA A 22 -14.91 -4.57 14.36
C ALA A 22 -15.10 -3.12 14.85
N ASN A 23 -16.31 -2.56 14.71
CA ASN A 23 -16.58 -1.17 15.12
C ASN A 23 -16.69 -1.03 16.64
N GLN A 24 -17.38 -1.98 17.30
CA GLN A 24 -17.39 -2.07 18.75
C GLN A 24 -15.96 -2.26 19.29
N SER A 25 -15.17 -3.09 18.61
CA SER A 25 -13.80 -3.36 19.01
C SER A 25 -12.93 -2.10 18.95
N ILE A 26 -12.95 -1.33 17.86
CA ILE A 26 -12.17 -0.07 17.78
C ILE A 26 -12.69 1.00 18.72
N THR A 27 -14.00 1.02 19.02
CA THR A 27 -14.60 1.96 19.98
C THR A 27 -14.11 1.65 21.40
N GLN A 28 -14.12 0.37 21.78
CA GLN A 28 -13.60 -0.08 23.06
C GLN A 28 -12.08 0.13 23.17
N LEU A 29 -11.34 -0.15 22.09
CA LEU A 29 -9.89 0.12 22.03
C LEU A 29 -9.59 1.61 22.22
N LEU A 30 -10.33 2.50 21.56
CA LEU A 30 -10.15 3.94 21.69
C LEU A 30 -10.47 4.41 23.11
N GLY A 31 -11.54 3.89 23.72
CA GLY A 31 -11.86 4.15 25.12
C GLY A 31 -10.76 3.72 26.09
N MET A 32 -10.13 2.56 25.83
CA MET A 32 -8.96 2.11 26.61
C MET A 32 -7.74 3.01 26.36
N TYR A 33 -7.49 3.41 25.12
CA TYR A 33 -6.31 4.21 24.76
C TYR A 33 -6.37 5.63 25.30
N LEU A 34 -7.55 6.26 25.30
CA LEU A 34 -7.74 7.61 25.82
C LEU A 34 -7.91 7.64 27.36
N GLY A 35 -8.20 6.50 27.98
CA GLY A 35 -8.34 6.40 29.44
C GLY A 35 -6.98 6.38 30.14
N SER A 36 -6.73 7.34 31.04
CA SER A 36 -5.48 7.45 31.80
C SER A 36 -5.12 6.20 32.61
N ASP A 37 -6.13 5.48 33.09
CA ASP A 37 -6.00 4.35 34.03
C ASP A 37 -6.55 3.03 33.44
N ALA A 38 -6.77 2.98 32.13
CA ALA A 38 -7.34 1.81 31.48
C ALA A 38 -6.25 0.81 31.05
N ALA A 39 -6.38 -0.45 31.48
CA ALA A 39 -5.56 -1.54 30.99
C ALA A 39 -5.87 -1.84 29.50
N PRO A 40 -4.85 -2.15 28.67
CA PRO A 40 -3.47 -2.37 29.06
C PRO A 40 -2.57 -1.12 29.04
N PHE A 41 -3.06 0.03 28.57
CA PHE A 41 -2.25 1.24 28.34
C PHE A 41 -1.77 1.93 29.63
N ALA A 42 -2.46 1.74 30.75
CA ALA A 42 -2.02 2.22 32.06
C ALA A 42 -0.78 1.48 32.58
N ALA A 43 -0.59 0.22 32.19
CA ALA A 43 0.54 -0.63 32.59
C ALA A 43 1.72 -0.50 31.60
N TRP A 44 2.09 0.74 31.26
CA TRP A 44 3.14 1.03 30.28
C TRP A 44 4.56 0.85 30.84
N ALA A 45 4.75 1.03 32.15
CA ALA A 45 6.07 0.92 32.79
C ALA A 45 6.20 -0.39 33.57
N ALA A 46 7.31 -1.09 33.38
CA ALA A 46 7.59 -2.29 34.17
C ALA A 46 7.79 -1.92 35.66
N PRO A 47 7.37 -2.80 36.60
CA PRO A 47 7.49 -2.53 38.03
C PRO A 47 8.92 -2.19 38.45
N GLY A 48 9.09 -1.07 39.17
CA GLY A 48 10.39 -0.64 39.67
C GLY A 48 11.24 0.17 38.69
N ILE A 49 10.77 0.39 37.45
CA ILE A 49 11.42 1.27 36.49
C ILE A 49 10.89 2.69 36.64
N SER A 50 11.81 3.65 36.72
CA SER A 50 11.51 5.08 36.65
C SER A 50 12.43 5.80 35.68
N PHE A 51 11.86 6.82 35.05
CA PHE A 51 12.54 7.72 34.13
C PHE A 51 12.59 9.12 34.73
N THR A 52 13.47 9.95 34.19
CA THR A 52 13.52 11.36 34.57
C THR A 52 12.30 12.10 33.98
N PRO A 53 11.79 13.15 34.64
CA PRO A 53 10.54 13.81 34.24
C PRO A 53 10.54 14.42 32.83
N ASP A 54 11.73 14.71 32.29
CA ASP A 54 11.95 15.24 30.95
C ASP A 54 11.82 14.17 29.85
N VAL A 55 12.09 12.90 30.18
CA VAL A 55 12.08 11.79 29.21
C VAL A 55 10.80 10.96 29.33
N GLU A 56 10.26 10.82 30.55
CA GLU A 56 9.11 9.97 30.86
C GLU A 56 7.90 10.15 29.93
N PRO A 57 7.43 11.38 29.62
CA PRO A 57 6.25 11.56 28.77
C PRO A 57 6.44 10.99 27.36
N VAL A 58 7.65 11.14 26.80
CA VAL A 58 7.99 10.65 25.46
C VAL A 58 8.00 9.12 25.45
N LEU A 59 8.60 8.49 26.46
CA LEU A 59 8.67 7.03 26.54
C LEU A 59 7.31 6.41 26.82
N ARG A 60 6.50 7.03 27.68
CA ARG A 60 5.11 6.62 27.92
C ARG A 60 4.33 6.59 26.61
N ASN A 61 4.40 7.66 25.83
CA ASN A 61 3.74 7.73 24.52
C ASN A 61 4.27 6.66 23.56
N GLY A 62 5.58 6.39 23.58
CA GLY A 62 6.19 5.32 22.79
C GLY A 62 5.66 3.93 23.14
N VAL A 63 5.64 3.59 24.43
CA VAL A 63 5.14 2.30 24.90
C VAL A 63 3.64 2.13 24.61
N GLN A 64 2.84 3.17 24.84
CA GLN A 64 1.41 3.13 24.52
C GLN A 64 1.15 3.03 23.00
N GLY A 65 1.97 3.71 22.19
CA GLY A 65 1.95 3.60 20.73
C GLY A 65 2.27 2.18 20.25
N TYR A 66 3.30 1.57 20.83
CA TYR A 66 3.67 0.18 20.59
C TYR A 66 2.56 -0.80 21.01
N GLN A 67 1.95 -0.62 22.17
CA GLN A 67 0.78 -1.42 22.58
C GLN A 67 -0.37 -1.27 21.58
N LEU A 68 -0.65 -0.07 21.11
CA LEU A 68 -1.69 0.15 20.11
C LEU A 68 -1.32 -0.55 18.79
N ALA A 69 -0.06 -0.52 18.37
CA ALA A 69 0.44 -1.23 17.20
C ALA A 69 0.28 -2.76 17.33
N LEU A 70 0.59 -3.32 18.52
CA LEU A 70 0.39 -4.74 18.82
C LEU A 70 -1.06 -5.18 18.58
N TRP A 71 -2.05 -4.37 18.96
CA TRP A 71 -3.45 -4.67 18.70
C TRP A 71 -3.71 -4.82 17.20
N PHE A 72 -3.23 -3.88 16.37
CA PHE A 72 -3.41 -3.93 14.92
C PHE A 72 -2.65 -5.08 14.26
N TRP A 73 -1.46 -5.45 14.77
CA TRP A 73 -0.71 -6.60 14.26
C TRP A 73 -1.42 -7.92 14.55
N LEU A 74 -1.94 -8.11 15.77
CA LEU A 74 -2.76 -9.27 16.11
C LEU A 74 -4.04 -9.32 15.26
N PHE A 75 -4.68 -8.17 15.04
CA PHE A 75 -5.87 -8.10 14.18
C PHE A 75 -5.52 -8.48 12.73
N ALA A 76 -4.37 -8.02 12.22
CA ALA A 76 -3.88 -8.39 10.90
C ALA A 76 -3.51 -9.87 10.79
N GLU A 77 -3.00 -10.48 11.86
CA GLU A 77 -2.72 -11.91 11.91
C GLU A 77 -4.00 -12.74 11.78
N LYS A 78 -5.06 -12.37 12.49
CA LYS A 78 -6.34 -13.09 12.46
C LYS A 78 -7.15 -12.82 11.19
N HIS A 79 -7.27 -11.57 10.77
CA HIS A 79 -8.22 -11.14 9.74
C HIS A 79 -7.58 -10.69 8.43
N GLY A 80 -6.25 -10.66 8.35
CA GLY A 80 -5.52 -10.20 7.18
C GLY A 80 -5.21 -8.70 7.20
N THR A 81 -4.19 -8.32 6.43
CA THR A 81 -3.62 -6.96 6.42
C THR A 81 -4.58 -5.91 5.88
N ILE A 82 -5.42 -6.26 4.90
CA ILE A 82 -6.41 -5.32 4.30
C ILE A 82 -7.48 -4.97 5.33
N SER A 83 -8.01 -5.97 6.03
CA SER A 83 -8.99 -5.76 7.10
C SER A 83 -8.40 -4.91 8.21
N ALA A 84 -7.19 -5.23 8.68
CA ALA A 84 -6.50 -4.43 9.69
C ALA A 84 -6.27 -2.98 9.24
N ARG A 85 -5.92 -2.75 7.97
CA ARG A 85 -5.75 -1.40 7.43
C ARG A 85 -7.06 -0.61 7.47
N MET A 86 -8.18 -1.21 7.03
CA MET A 86 -9.49 -0.55 7.09
C MET A 86 -9.92 -0.25 8.53
N VAL A 87 -9.68 -1.18 9.44
CA VAL A 87 -9.98 -1.01 10.87
C VAL A 87 -9.13 0.11 11.47
N ARG A 88 -7.84 0.20 11.11
CA ARG A 88 -6.95 1.30 11.51
C ARG A 88 -7.40 2.65 10.96
N GLU A 89 -7.74 2.73 9.68
CA GLU A 89 -8.29 3.96 9.07
C GLU A 89 -9.55 4.43 9.80
N SER A 90 -10.45 3.48 10.12
CA SER A 90 -11.68 3.74 10.86
C SER A 90 -11.40 4.18 12.30
N PHE A 91 -10.44 3.55 12.97
CA PHE A 91 -9.98 3.94 14.31
C PHE A 91 -9.44 5.37 14.33
N CYS A 92 -8.61 5.75 13.36
CA CYS A 92 -8.10 7.12 13.26
C CYS A 92 -9.21 8.14 12.99
N LEU A 93 -10.23 7.81 12.19
CA LEU A 93 -11.40 8.66 12.01
C LEU A 93 -12.22 8.80 13.30
N LEU A 94 -12.37 7.71 14.06
CA LEU A 94 -13.05 7.73 15.34
C LEU A 94 -12.31 8.59 16.37
N ALA A 95 -10.98 8.47 16.41
CA ALA A 95 -10.13 9.30 17.25
C ALA A 95 -10.26 10.79 16.87
N GLU A 96 -10.19 11.12 15.58
CA GLU A 96 -10.35 12.49 15.08
C GLU A 96 -11.69 13.11 15.50
N ALA A 97 -12.77 12.32 15.45
CA ALA A 97 -14.09 12.75 15.90
C ALA A 97 -14.16 12.97 17.43
N ALA A 98 -13.41 12.19 18.21
CA ALA A 98 -13.35 12.34 19.67
C ALA A 98 -12.48 13.52 20.11
N GLN A 99 -11.34 13.72 19.44
CA GLN A 99 -10.41 14.82 19.67
C GLN A 99 -9.79 15.28 18.35
N PRO A 100 -10.02 16.54 17.92
CA PRO A 100 -9.43 17.07 16.70
C PRO A 100 -7.91 16.95 16.68
N SER A 101 -7.33 16.67 15.51
CA SER A 101 -5.90 16.39 15.25
C SER A 101 -5.33 15.10 15.85
N SER A 102 -6.11 14.31 16.59
CA SER A 102 -5.62 13.06 17.17
C SER A 102 -5.51 11.94 16.14
N GLY A 103 -6.37 11.90 15.11
CA GLY A 103 -6.39 10.82 14.12
C GLY A 103 -5.10 10.77 13.30
N ASP A 104 -4.63 11.93 12.84
CA ASP A 104 -3.39 12.02 12.06
C ASP A 104 -2.15 11.75 12.93
N ARG A 105 -2.14 12.21 14.19
CA ARG A 105 -1.05 11.93 15.14
C ARG A 105 -0.93 10.45 15.45
N ILE A 106 -2.06 9.79 15.74
CA ILE A 106 -2.08 8.33 15.99
C ILE A 106 -1.65 7.59 14.73
N ASN A 107 -2.12 8.02 13.55
CA ASN A 107 -1.69 7.38 12.31
C ASN A 107 -0.17 7.50 12.11
N ALA A 108 0.42 8.67 12.36
CA ALA A 108 1.86 8.87 12.26
C ALA A 108 2.64 8.00 13.27
N LEU A 109 2.13 7.86 14.50
CA LEU A 109 2.71 6.99 15.54
C LEU A 109 2.69 5.52 15.10
N LEU A 110 1.54 5.02 14.63
CA LEU A 110 1.43 3.65 14.14
C LEU A 110 2.30 3.40 12.90
N ASP A 111 2.47 4.38 12.00
CA ASP A 111 3.41 4.26 10.88
C ASP A 111 4.86 4.23 11.35
N PHE A 112 5.20 5.00 12.38
CA PHE A 112 6.51 4.96 13.01
C PHE A 112 6.81 3.58 13.61
N GLU A 113 5.89 3.03 14.42
CA GLU A 113 6.03 1.70 15.02
C GLU A 113 6.17 0.59 13.95
N ASN A 114 5.37 0.67 12.88
CA ASN A 114 5.49 -0.27 11.77
C ASN A 114 6.88 -0.17 11.11
N ARG A 115 7.37 1.02 10.79
CA ARG A 115 8.71 1.19 10.20
C ARG A 115 9.81 0.64 11.11
N LEU A 116 9.70 0.91 12.40
CA LEU A 116 10.64 0.44 13.40
C LEU A 116 10.66 -1.09 13.46
N ALA A 117 9.50 -1.74 13.55
CA ALA A 117 9.39 -3.20 13.54
C ALA A 117 10.01 -3.83 12.28
N HIS A 118 9.69 -3.31 11.08
CA HIS A 118 10.24 -3.83 9.82
C HIS A 118 11.77 -3.64 9.74
N SER A 119 12.31 -2.54 10.29
CA SER A 119 13.76 -2.33 10.30
C SER A 119 14.51 -3.39 11.13
N ILE A 120 13.85 -3.93 12.16
CA ILE A 120 14.44 -4.92 13.07
C ILE A 120 14.29 -6.34 12.53
N GLU A 121 13.20 -6.65 11.81
CA GLU A 121 13.01 -7.94 11.13
C GLU A 121 14.16 -8.28 10.16
N GLY A 122 14.79 -7.26 9.57
CA GLY A 122 15.96 -7.43 8.70
C GLY A 122 17.26 -7.78 9.42
N ILE A 123 17.33 -7.63 10.75
CA ILE A 123 18.52 -7.94 11.55
C ILE A 123 18.59 -9.44 11.78
N SER A 124 19.65 -10.08 11.26
CA SER A 124 19.87 -11.52 11.42
C SER A 124 20.13 -11.91 12.88
N SER A 125 19.86 -13.16 13.26
CA SER A 125 20.16 -13.67 14.61
C SER A 125 21.64 -13.56 15.00
N LEU A 126 22.54 -13.65 14.00
CA LEU A 126 23.98 -13.44 14.17
C LEU A 126 24.29 -12.00 14.59
N GLU A 127 23.61 -11.02 14.02
CA GLU A 127 23.78 -9.60 14.37
C GLU A 127 23.14 -9.24 15.72
N ARG A 128 22.27 -10.10 16.26
CA ARG A 128 21.64 -9.94 17.58
C ARG A 128 22.42 -10.60 18.72
N THR A 129 23.47 -11.34 18.38
CA THR A 129 24.23 -12.16 19.33
C THR A 129 25.54 -11.46 19.72
N PHE A 130 25.75 -11.27 21.02
CA PHE A 130 26.94 -10.64 21.58
C PHE A 130 27.71 -11.62 22.45
N HIS A 131 29.03 -11.47 22.49
CA HIS A 131 29.90 -12.24 23.38
C HIS A 131 30.26 -11.42 24.62
N LEU A 132 29.71 -11.80 25.77
CA LEU A 132 30.05 -11.22 27.06
C LEU A 132 30.73 -12.30 27.92
N GLU A 133 31.98 -12.06 28.33
CA GLU A 133 32.74 -12.98 29.19
C GLU A 133 32.80 -14.44 28.70
N GLY A 134 32.77 -14.64 27.37
CA GLY A 134 32.80 -15.97 26.75
C GLY A 134 31.44 -16.65 26.59
N LEU A 135 30.35 -16.02 27.04
CA LEU A 135 28.97 -16.46 26.83
C LEU A 135 28.34 -15.72 25.65
N SER A 136 27.59 -16.46 24.85
CA SER A 136 26.82 -15.94 23.73
C SER A 136 25.45 -15.49 24.24
N VAL A 137 25.15 -14.20 24.18
CA VAL A 137 23.89 -13.60 24.64
C VAL A 137 23.19 -12.98 23.45
N GLU A 138 21.98 -13.46 23.13
CA GLU A 138 21.11 -12.83 22.15
C GLU A 138 20.26 -11.75 22.83
N LEU A 139 20.27 -10.53 22.29
CA LEU A 139 19.42 -9.46 22.81
C LEU A 139 17.97 -9.64 22.33
N PRO A 140 16.98 -9.38 23.20
CA PRO A 140 15.57 -9.49 22.84
C PRO A 140 15.17 -8.42 21.81
N THR A 141 14.09 -8.67 21.06
CA THR A 141 13.61 -7.76 20.01
C THR A 141 13.24 -6.39 20.58
N GLU A 142 12.71 -6.39 21.80
CA GLU A 142 12.36 -5.23 22.61
C GLU A 142 13.53 -4.28 22.85
N PHE A 143 14.75 -4.81 22.92
CA PHE A 143 15.96 -3.98 23.02
C PHE A 143 16.22 -3.17 21.75
N PHE A 144 16.05 -3.79 20.58
CA PHE A 144 16.20 -3.12 19.29
C PHE A 144 15.06 -2.12 19.06
N LEU A 145 13.84 -2.45 19.48
CA LEU A 145 12.70 -1.53 19.46
C LEU A 145 12.99 -0.32 20.35
N ALA A 146 13.44 -0.52 21.58
CA ALA A 146 13.79 0.55 22.52
C ALA A 146 14.88 1.47 21.97
N THR A 147 15.96 0.88 21.48
CA THR A 147 17.07 1.64 20.90
C THR A 147 16.63 2.44 19.68
N GLY A 148 15.90 1.81 18.75
CA GLY A 148 15.43 2.50 17.55
C GLY A 148 14.39 3.58 17.87
N PHE A 149 13.48 3.35 18.83
CA PHE A 149 12.55 4.38 19.31
C PHE A 149 13.33 5.61 19.83
N LEU A 150 14.28 5.41 20.75
CA LEU A 150 15.05 6.50 21.34
C LEU A 150 15.86 7.29 20.30
N ARG A 151 16.37 6.64 19.25
CA ARG A 151 17.19 7.28 18.23
C ARG A 151 16.41 7.95 17.10
N LEU A 152 15.23 7.42 16.78
CA LEU A 152 14.48 7.81 15.58
C LEU A 152 13.22 8.62 15.89
N ALA A 153 12.66 8.53 17.10
CA ALA A 153 11.49 9.32 17.46
C ALA A 153 11.87 10.81 17.55
N PRO A 154 11.22 11.72 16.79
CA PRO A 154 11.60 13.14 16.76
C PRO A 154 11.54 13.84 18.11
N GLU A 155 10.60 13.42 18.97
CA GLU A 155 10.40 13.97 20.32
C GLU A 155 11.38 13.37 21.35
N SER A 156 12.17 12.37 20.96
CA SER A 156 13.16 11.77 21.85
C SER A 156 14.34 12.73 22.09
N PRO A 157 14.78 12.91 23.35
CA PRO A 157 15.96 13.70 23.64
C PRO A 157 17.27 13.09 23.08
N TYR A 158 17.22 11.86 22.59
CA TYR A 158 18.35 11.15 21.97
C TYR A 158 18.30 11.13 20.44
N ALA A 159 17.32 11.80 19.84
CA ALA A 159 17.09 11.79 18.40
C ALA A 159 18.30 12.34 17.60
N GLY A 160 18.67 11.66 16.52
CA GLY A 160 19.66 12.14 15.55
C GLY A 160 21.12 12.17 16.02
N ASN A 161 21.42 11.68 17.23
CA ASN A 161 22.80 11.60 17.74
C ASN A 161 23.20 10.14 17.98
N GLU A 162 23.75 9.48 16.97
CA GLU A 162 24.12 8.05 17.02
C GLU A 162 25.15 7.72 18.11
N SER A 163 26.01 8.69 18.49
CA SER A 163 27.09 8.51 19.46
C SER A 163 26.72 8.93 20.90
N ALA A 164 25.56 9.57 21.11
CA ALA A 164 25.13 9.95 22.45
C ALA A 164 24.86 8.71 23.31
N SER A 165 25.36 8.70 24.55
CA SER A 165 24.98 7.66 25.52
C SER A 165 23.48 7.72 25.79
N LEU A 166 22.80 6.58 25.70
CA LEU A 166 21.38 6.43 26.06
C LEU A 166 21.16 6.34 27.58
N GLN A 167 22.24 6.42 28.38
CA GLN A 167 22.20 6.44 29.84
C GLN A 167 21.47 5.24 30.47
N GLY A 168 21.43 4.11 29.77
CA GLY A 168 20.71 2.90 30.20
C GLY A 168 19.18 2.96 30.00
N ASN A 169 18.66 4.02 29.37
CA ASN A 169 17.23 4.15 29.10
C ASN A 169 16.77 3.20 27.98
N ASP A 170 17.68 2.73 27.13
CA ASP A 170 17.46 1.62 26.19
C ASP A 170 17.07 0.33 26.89
N TYR A 171 17.82 -0.09 27.93
CA TYR A 171 17.49 -1.29 28.70
C TYR A 171 16.18 -1.12 29.48
N LYS A 172 16.00 0.02 30.15
CA LYS A 172 14.77 0.31 30.89
C LYS A 172 13.54 0.32 29.99
N LEU A 173 13.65 0.93 28.81
CA LEU A 173 12.57 0.98 27.85
C LEU A 173 12.30 -0.39 27.22
N ALA A 174 13.33 -1.21 27.00
CA ALA A 174 13.17 -2.59 26.55
C ALA A 174 12.36 -3.42 27.55
N ASP A 175 12.66 -3.30 28.85
CA ASP A 175 11.87 -3.94 29.91
C ASP A 175 10.42 -3.44 29.93
N CYS A 176 10.19 -2.13 29.72
CA CYS A 176 8.84 -1.57 29.58
C CYS A 176 8.12 -2.14 28.34
N PHE A 177 8.78 -2.29 27.19
CA PHE A 177 8.17 -2.91 26.01
C PHE A 177 7.85 -4.39 26.24
N GLY A 178 8.71 -5.13 26.95
CA GLY A 178 8.45 -6.51 27.35
C GLY A 178 7.20 -6.61 28.24
N HIS A 179 7.17 -5.82 29.31
CA HIS A 179 6.03 -5.76 30.22
C HIS A 179 4.73 -5.35 29.50
N ALA A 180 4.80 -4.30 28.69
CA ALA A 180 3.67 -3.79 27.92
C ALA A 180 3.14 -4.82 26.91
N THR A 181 4.01 -5.66 26.35
CA THR A 181 3.64 -6.79 25.49
C THR A 181 2.83 -7.81 26.27
N GLU A 182 3.29 -8.24 27.44
CA GLU A 182 2.57 -9.21 28.28
C GLU A 182 1.18 -8.71 28.66
N GLU A 183 1.08 -7.47 29.15
CA GLU A 183 -0.18 -6.83 29.53
C GLU A 183 -1.13 -6.65 28.34
N ALA A 184 -0.59 -6.21 27.19
CA ALA A 184 -1.36 -6.06 25.96
C ALA A 184 -1.90 -7.42 25.48
N LEU A 185 -1.07 -8.46 25.42
CA LEU A 185 -1.47 -9.78 24.94
C LEU A 185 -2.54 -10.44 25.84
N ALA A 186 -2.48 -10.20 27.14
CA ALA A 186 -3.49 -10.70 28.09
C ALA A 186 -4.90 -10.17 27.79
N VAL A 187 -5.00 -8.94 27.27
CA VAL A 187 -6.28 -8.30 26.92
C VAL A 187 -6.64 -8.49 25.45
N PHE A 188 -5.72 -8.15 24.55
CA PHE A 188 -5.99 -7.99 23.13
C PHE A 188 -6.28 -9.32 22.43
N ARG A 189 -5.67 -10.43 22.86
CA ARG A 189 -5.99 -11.74 22.25
C ARG A 189 -7.45 -12.12 22.45
N ALA A 190 -7.96 -12.01 23.67
CA ALA A 190 -9.36 -12.35 23.95
C ALA A 190 -10.31 -11.40 23.21
N MET A 191 -9.97 -10.10 23.17
CA MET A 191 -10.72 -9.09 22.43
C MET A 191 -10.79 -9.38 20.93
N ILE A 192 -9.66 -9.73 20.31
CA ILE A 192 -9.58 -10.03 18.88
C ILE A 192 -10.18 -11.39 18.57
N ASP A 193 -9.97 -12.41 19.41
CA ASP A 193 -10.58 -13.74 19.27
C ASP A 193 -12.12 -13.65 19.23
N ALA A 194 -12.72 -12.74 19.99
CA ALA A 194 -14.17 -12.54 20.05
C ALA A 194 -14.78 -11.84 18.82
N VAL A 195 -13.97 -11.17 17.99
CA VAL A 195 -14.45 -10.38 16.85
C VAL A 195 -14.35 -11.17 15.56
N ASP A 196 -15.43 -11.19 14.77
CA ASP A 196 -15.36 -11.54 13.36
C ASP A 196 -15.42 -10.26 12.51
N PHE A 197 -14.52 -10.16 11.53
CA PHE A 197 -14.46 -8.98 10.68
C PHE A 197 -15.54 -9.04 9.59
N ASP A 198 -16.43 -8.05 9.60
CA ASP A 198 -17.30 -7.69 8.47
C ASP A 198 -17.14 -6.19 8.17
N ALA A 199 -16.69 -5.87 6.95
CA ALA A 199 -16.48 -4.49 6.53
C ALA A 199 -17.75 -3.61 6.65
N LYS A 200 -18.95 -4.19 6.62
CA LYS A 200 -20.21 -3.46 6.79
C LYS A 200 -20.38 -2.82 8.16
N THR A 201 -19.69 -3.34 9.17
CA THR A 201 -19.80 -2.80 10.53
C THR A 201 -19.01 -1.51 10.69
N LEU A 202 -18.09 -1.22 9.77
CA LEU A 202 -17.31 0.02 9.79
C LEU A 202 -18.16 1.20 9.29
N PRO A 203 -18.44 2.21 10.14
CA PRO A 203 -19.32 3.31 9.75
C PRO A 203 -18.65 4.29 8.78
N ASN A 204 -17.32 4.41 8.84
CA ASN A 204 -16.53 5.31 8.02
C ASN A 204 -15.27 4.58 7.55
N TRP A 205 -14.70 5.03 6.44
CA TRP A 205 -13.47 4.48 5.85
C TRP A 205 -12.75 5.58 5.08
N LYS A 206 -11.46 5.38 4.76
CA LYS A 206 -10.65 6.32 3.96
C LYS A 206 -10.26 5.68 2.64
N TRP A 207 -10.16 6.46 1.57
CA TRP A 207 -9.56 5.99 0.31
C TRP A 207 -8.06 5.72 0.48
N SER A 208 -7.55 4.71 -0.22
CA SER A 208 -6.10 4.50 -0.32
C SER A 208 -5.43 5.68 -1.01
N ALA A 209 -4.25 6.08 -0.54
CA ALA A 209 -3.40 7.07 -1.24
C ALA A 209 -2.93 6.57 -2.61
N HIS A 210 -2.65 5.26 -2.71
CA HIS A 210 -2.31 4.57 -3.94
C HIS A 210 -3.33 3.45 -4.16
N PRO A 211 -4.53 3.75 -4.73
CA PRO A 211 -5.55 2.76 -4.98
C PRO A 211 -5.13 1.82 -6.11
N GLY A 212 -5.51 0.55 -6.01
CA GLY A 212 -5.49 -0.34 -7.17
C GLY A 212 -6.63 -0.05 -8.13
N ALA A 213 -6.70 -0.78 -9.23
CA ALA A 213 -7.65 -0.52 -10.30
C ALA A 213 -9.12 -0.60 -9.88
N ALA A 214 -9.48 -1.61 -9.08
CA ALA A 214 -10.83 -1.77 -8.58
C ALA A 214 -11.22 -0.64 -7.62
N GLU A 215 -10.35 -0.30 -6.65
CA GLU A 215 -10.62 0.81 -5.72
C GLU A 215 -10.65 2.15 -6.46
N ARG A 216 -9.74 2.38 -7.42
CA ARG A 216 -9.71 3.60 -8.24
C ARG A 216 -11.00 3.78 -9.02
N HIS A 217 -11.57 2.70 -9.55
CA HIS A 217 -12.85 2.79 -10.23
C HIS A 217 -14.03 3.11 -9.30
N LEU A 218 -14.00 2.63 -8.04
CA LEU A 218 -14.97 3.08 -7.03
C LEU A 218 -14.81 4.57 -6.72
N GLN A 219 -13.57 5.08 -6.64
CA GLN A 219 -13.30 6.51 -6.43
C GLN A 219 -13.89 7.37 -7.54
N ARG A 220 -13.75 6.96 -8.80
CA ARG A 220 -14.31 7.70 -9.95
C ARG A 220 -15.83 7.83 -9.87
N ARG A 221 -16.50 6.79 -9.37
CA ARG A 221 -17.96 6.69 -9.29
C ARG A 221 -18.56 7.43 -8.10
N TYR A 222 -17.83 7.47 -6.98
CA TYR A 222 -18.33 7.98 -5.72
C TYR A 222 -18.78 9.45 -5.83
N ASN A 223 -20.07 9.71 -5.54
CA ASN A 223 -20.70 11.02 -5.65
C ASN A 223 -20.52 11.74 -7.00
N ASN A 224 -20.40 10.97 -8.09
CA ASN A 224 -20.17 11.53 -9.43
C ASN A 224 -21.43 11.44 -10.30
N SER A 225 -22.02 12.59 -10.62
CA SER A 225 -23.25 12.70 -11.44
C SER A 225 -23.13 12.19 -12.87
N LEU A 226 -21.91 11.94 -13.38
CA LEU A 226 -21.71 11.28 -14.67
C LEU A 226 -22.06 9.79 -14.66
N PHE A 227 -22.20 9.19 -13.47
CA PHE A 227 -22.60 7.81 -13.30
C PHE A 227 -24.08 7.70 -12.88
N PRO A 228 -24.77 6.58 -13.16
CA PRO A 228 -26.12 6.36 -12.68
C PRO A 228 -26.21 6.44 -11.14
N LEU A 229 -27.31 6.98 -10.59
CA LEU A 229 -27.47 7.25 -9.15
C LEU A 229 -27.14 6.03 -8.26
N HIS A 230 -27.57 4.83 -8.67
CA HIS A 230 -27.31 3.59 -7.93
C HIS A 230 -25.83 3.16 -7.91
N ARG A 231 -25.00 3.74 -8.78
CA ARG A 231 -23.54 3.51 -8.87
C ARG A 231 -22.72 4.56 -8.14
N GLN A 232 -23.34 5.70 -7.77
CA GLN A 232 -22.67 6.80 -7.10
C GLN A 232 -22.40 6.53 -5.61
N MET A 233 -23.16 5.61 -5.02
CA MET A 233 -22.98 5.19 -3.64
C MET A 233 -21.92 4.10 -3.56
N VAL A 234 -20.95 4.26 -2.65
CA VAL A 234 -19.91 3.28 -2.36
C VAL A 234 -19.94 2.93 -0.87
N THR A 235 -19.97 1.64 -0.58
CA THR A 235 -20.01 1.08 0.77
C THR A 235 -18.63 0.62 1.23
N ALA A 236 -18.43 0.52 2.56
CA ALA A 236 -17.20 -0.04 3.13
C ALA A 236 -16.91 -1.47 2.63
N ARG A 237 -17.97 -2.25 2.39
CA ARG A 237 -17.86 -3.60 1.82
C ARG A 237 -17.31 -3.59 0.39
N GLU A 238 -17.80 -2.71 -0.48
CA GLU A 238 -17.29 -2.61 -1.85
C GLU A 238 -15.82 -2.17 -1.86
N VAL A 239 -15.44 -1.25 -0.98
CA VAL A 239 -14.03 -0.84 -0.82
C VAL A 239 -13.17 -2.02 -0.35
N TYR A 240 -13.66 -2.82 0.60
CA TYR A 240 -12.96 -4.01 1.06
C TYR A 240 -12.78 -5.04 -0.07
N GLU A 241 -13.84 -5.37 -0.80
CA GLU A 241 -13.81 -6.33 -1.91
C GLU A 241 -12.91 -5.85 -3.06
N ALA A 242 -12.92 -4.55 -3.35
CA ALA A 242 -12.02 -3.94 -4.32
C ALA A 242 -10.56 -4.06 -3.90
N ARG A 243 -10.23 -3.76 -2.63
CA ARG A 243 -8.87 -3.88 -2.09
C ARG A 243 -8.37 -5.33 -2.09
N LEU A 244 -9.24 -6.30 -1.80
CA LEU A 244 -8.92 -7.72 -1.93
C LEU A 244 -8.57 -8.09 -3.37
N THR A 245 -9.38 -7.63 -4.32
CA THR A 245 -9.18 -7.86 -5.76
C THR A 245 -7.85 -7.25 -6.23
N ASP A 246 -7.58 -6.00 -5.86
CA ASP A 246 -6.36 -5.29 -6.20
C ASP A 246 -5.10 -5.99 -5.64
N ALA A 247 -5.16 -6.41 -4.38
CA ALA A 247 -4.05 -7.14 -3.75
C ALA A 247 -3.82 -8.52 -4.38
N GLN A 248 -4.89 -9.23 -4.72
CA GLN A 248 -4.81 -10.51 -5.41
C GLN A 248 -4.16 -10.36 -6.79
N ALA A 249 -4.53 -9.34 -7.56
CA ALA A 249 -3.93 -9.08 -8.87
C ALA A 249 -2.41 -8.83 -8.78
N LEU A 250 -1.96 -8.02 -7.81
CA LEU A 250 -0.53 -7.79 -7.59
C LEU A 250 0.19 -9.05 -7.08
N HIS A 251 -0.46 -9.86 -6.26
CA HIS A 251 0.11 -11.11 -5.78
C HIS A 251 0.34 -12.12 -6.92
N GLU A 252 -0.62 -12.24 -7.84
CA GLU A 252 -0.51 -13.09 -9.03
C GLU A 252 0.67 -12.66 -9.91
N ILE A 253 0.80 -11.36 -10.19
CA ILE A 253 1.92 -10.81 -10.98
C ILE A 253 3.26 -11.10 -10.28
N SER A 254 3.32 -10.92 -8.96
CA SER A 254 4.55 -11.20 -8.18
C SER A 254 4.94 -12.68 -8.22
N LYS A 255 3.95 -13.58 -8.19
CA LYS A 255 4.18 -15.03 -8.28
C LYS A 255 4.70 -15.39 -9.67
N GLU A 256 4.03 -14.93 -10.73
CA GLU A 256 4.46 -15.16 -12.11
C GLU A 256 5.86 -14.60 -12.38
N LEU A 257 6.18 -13.41 -11.85
CA LEU A 257 7.54 -12.85 -11.96
C LEU A 257 8.58 -13.74 -11.28
N SER A 258 8.27 -14.29 -10.11
CA SER A 258 9.18 -15.16 -9.37
C SER A 258 9.43 -16.47 -10.12
N GLU A 259 8.39 -17.07 -10.69
CA GLU A 259 8.49 -18.26 -11.55
C GLU A 259 9.31 -17.96 -12.82
N LEU A 260 9.07 -16.82 -13.48
CA LEU A 260 9.79 -16.39 -14.66
C LEU A 260 11.26 -16.10 -14.37
N SER A 261 11.55 -15.40 -13.27
CA SER A 261 12.90 -15.10 -12.82
C SER A 261 13.67 -16.37 -12.50
N GLN A 262 13.05 -17.32 -11.80
CA GLN A 262 13.63 -18.63 -11.52
C GLN A 262 13.94 -19.39 -12.82
N SER A 263 12.97 -19.47 -13.74
CA SER A 263 13.15 -20.13 -15.04
C SER A 263 14.29 -19.52 -15.87
N PHE A 264 14.38 -18.18 -15.89
CA PHE A 264 15.47 -17.48 -16.58
C PHE A 264 16.83 -17.78 -15.92
N SER A 265 16.92 -17.69 -14.59
CA SER A 265 18.17 -17.93 -13.85
C SER A 265 18.71 -19.36 -13.97
N GLN A 266 17.83 -20.34 -14.19
CA GLN A 266 18.20 -21.74 -14.39
C GLN A 266 18.77 -22.02 -15.80
N THR A 267 18.64 -21.07 -16.73
CA THR A 267 19.17 -21.20 -18.08
C THR A 267 20.66 -20.86 -18.08
N THR A 268 21.51 -21.87 -17.89
CA THR A 268 22.98 -21.68 -17.86
C THR A 268 23.60 -21.50 -19.24
N GLU A 269 22.99 -22.09 -20.28
CA GLU A 269 23.42 -21.96 -21.67
C GLU A 269 22.23 -21.58 -22.55
N LEU A 270 22.45 -20.65 -23.48
CA LEU A 270 21.41 -20.23 -24.41
C LEU A 270 21.15 -21.31 -25.47
N PRO A 271 19.88 -21.58 -25.83
CA PRO A 271 19.55 -22.55 -26.85
C PRO A 271 19.98 -22.07 -28.24
N LEU A 272 20.02 -22.97 -29.24
CA LEU A 272 20.41 -22.60 -30.62
C LEU A 272 19.54 -21.48 -31.21
N ASN A 273 18.27 -21.42 -30.84
CA ASN A 273 17.31 -20.37 -31.20
C ASN A 273 17.26 -19.22 -30.16
N TRP A 274 18.41 -18.86 -29.58
CA TRP A 274 18.51 -17.92 -28.47
C TRP A 274 17.81 -16.57 -28.71
N GLN A 275 17.72 -16.09 -29.95
CA GLN A 275 17.03 -14.83 -30.27
C GLN A 275 15.54 -14.91 -29.92
N SER A 276 14.83 -15.89 -30.48
CA SER A 276 13.40 -16.11 -30.18
C SER A 276 13.17 -16.46 -28.71
N PHE A 277 14.13 -17.14 -28.08
CA PHE A 277 14.08 -17.44 -26.65
C PHE A 277 14.12 -16.16 -25.81
N LEU A 278 15.10 -15.28 -26.02
CA LEU A 278 15.22 -14.02 -25.27
C LEU A 278 14.08 -13.05 -25.62
N GLU A 279 13.61 -13.05 -26.86
CA GLU A 279 12.42 -12.29 -27.26
C GLU A 279 11.17 -12.73 -26.51
N GLY A 280 10.96 -14.05 -26.37
CA GLY A 280 9.84 -14.59 -25.59
C GLY A 280 9.86 -14.14 -24.13
N TYR A 281 11.03 -14.13 -23.49
CA TYR A 281 11.21 -13.61 -22.12
C TYR A 281 10.97 -12.10 -22.05
N ARG A 282 11.57 -11.31 -22.97
CA ARG A 282 11.37 -9.86 -23.06
C ARG A 282 9.87 -9.53 -23.16
N ASP A 283 9.17 -10.16 -24.08
CA ASP A 283 7.75 -9.92 -24.30
C ASP A 283 6.89 -10.37 -23.11
N TYR A 284 7.28 -11.44 -22.40
CA TYR A 284 6.59 -11.85 -21.18
C TYR A 284 6.78 -10.81 -20.06
N VAL A 285 8.01 -10.39 -19.80
CA VAL A 285 8.31 -9.36 -18.78
C VAL A 285 7.60 -8.05 -19.12
N ASP A 286 7.55 -7.68 -20.40
CA ASP A 286 6.83 -6.51 -20.89
C ASP A 286 5.33 -6.62 -20.57
N ARG A 287 4.69 -7.78 -20.81
CA ARG A 287 3.28 -8.02 -20.43
C ARG A 287 3.05 -8.02 -18.92
N LEU A 288 3.99 -8.52 -18.13
CA LEU A 288 3.89 -8.46 -16.66
C LEU A 288 3.93 -7.02 -16.16
N ASP A 289 4.78 -6.18 -16.75
CA ASP A 289 4.84 -4.76 -16.39
C ASP A 289 3.55 -4.03 -16.79
N GLU A 290 3.02 -4.30 -17.98
CA GLU A 290 1.74 -3.74 -18.42
C GLU A 290 0.57 -4.15 -17.51
N ARG A 291 0.53 -5.41 -17.06
CA ARG A 291 -0.44 -5.88 -16.06
C ARG A 291 -0.25 -5.20 -14.71
N ARG A 292 1.00 -4.97 -14.27
CA ARG A 292 1.30 -4.23 -13.03
C ARG A 292 0.79 -2.80 -13.10
N LEU A 293 1.07 -2.12 -14.22
CA LEU A 293 0.60 -0.75 -14.46
C LEU A 293 -0.92 -0.69 -14.47
N ALA A 294 -1.58 -1.64 -15.14
CA ALA A 294 -3.04 -1.74 -15.15
C ALA A 294 -3.64 -2.03 -13.77
N ALA A 295 -2.99 -2.88 -12.95
CA ALA A 295 -3.45 -3.20 -11.60
C ALA A 295 -3.35 -2.01 -10.63
N GLY A 296 -2.43 -1.07 -10.86
CA GLY A 296 -2.24 0.11 -10.03
C GLY A 296 -1.80 -0.22 -8.59
N GLY A 297 -2.06 0.71 -7.66
CA GLY A 297 -1.76 0.54 -6.24
C GLY A 297 -0.27 0.70 -5.87
N GLN A 298 0.06 0.37 -4.62
CA GLN A 298 1.43 0.43 -4.13
C GLN A 298 2.24 -0.77 -4.63
N ASN A 299 2.93 -0.61 -5.76
CA ASN A 299 3.66 -1.70 -6.42
C ASN A 299 5.09 -1.34 -6.86
N ALA A 300 5.68 -0.27 -6.34
CA ALA A 300 7.01 0.21 -6.73
C ALA A 300 8.10 -0.88 -6.66
N ALA A 301 8.16 -1.64 -5.56
CA ALA A 301 9.11 -2.75 -5.40
C ALA A 301 8.93 -3.87 -6.45
N LEU A 302 7.68 -4.14 -6.85
CA LEU A 302 7.39 -5.09 -7.91
C LEU A 302 7.85 -4.55 -9.27
N GLY A 303 7.64 -3.25 -9.54
CA GLY A 303 8.16 -2.57 -10.73
C GLY A 303 9.69 -2.64 -10.81
N GLU A 304 10.40 -2.41 -9.70
CA GLU A 304 11.85 -2.56 -9.62
C GLU A 304 12.32 -4.00 -9.86
N ALA A 305 11.61 -5.00 -9.34
CA ALA A 305 11.91 -6.41 -9.59
C ALA A 305 11.73 -6.80 -11.06
N ILE A 306 10.64 -6.34 -11.70
CA ILE A 306 10.40 -6.51 -13.14
C ILE A 306 11.51 -5.85 -13.95
N ALA A 307 11.87 -4.59 -13.63
CA ALA A 307 12.91 -3.85 -14.31
C ALA A 307 14.28 -4.53 -14.21
N ARG A 308 14.61 -5.11 -13.04
CA ARG A 308 15.84 -5.89 -12.84
C ARG A 308 15.89 -7.13 -13.75
N LEU A 309 14.85 -7.97 -13.72
CA LEU A 309 14.80 -9.15 -14.60
C LEU A 309 14.89 -8.76 -16.07
N ARG A 310 14.20 -7.68 -16.46
CA ARG A 310 14.26 -7.15 -17.82
C ARG A 310 15.68 -6.74 -18.21
N ASN A 311 16.39 -6.06 -17.31
CA ASN A 311 17.76 -5.65 -17.54
C ASN A 311 18.71 -6.85 -17.65
N ASP A 312 18.49 -7.89 -16.85
CA ASP A 312 19.29 -9.13 -16.94
C ASP A 312 19.09 -9.80 -18.31
N ILE A 313 17.84 -9.93 -18.78
CA ILE A 313 17.50 -10.45 -20.11
C ILE A 313 18.19 -9.64 -21.22
N LEU A 314 18.08 -8.31 -21.18
CA LEU A 314 18.71 -7.44 -22.17
C LEU A 314 20.23 -7.51 -22.12
N THR A 315 20.82 -7.64 -20.94
CA THR A 315 22.27 -7.78 -20.77
C THR A 315 22.74 -9.05 -21.44
N THR A 316 22.06 -10.19 -21.20
CA THR A 316 22.33 -11.45 -21.89
C THR A 316 22.18 -11.31 -23.42
N TRP A 317 21.17 -10.58 -23.89
CA TRP A 317 20.97 -10.32 -25.32
C TRP A 317 22.13 -9.52 -25.93
N ARG A 318 22.53 -8.41 -25.29
CA ARG A 318 23.65 -7.58 -25.72
C ARG A 318 24.95 -8.37 -25.75
N THR A 319 25.20 -9.21 -24.75
CA THR A 319 26.38 -10.10 -24.73
C THR A 319 26.38 -11.07 -25.91
N SER A 320 25.24 -11.63 -26.29
CA SER A 320 25.13 -12.49 -27.48
C SER A 320 25.36 -11.75 -28.80
N LEU A 321 25.07 -10.45 -28.85
CA LEU A 321 25.26 -9.60 -30.03
C LEU A 321 26.60 -8.85 -30.08
N HIS A 322 27.50 -9.02 -29.11
CA HIS A 322 28.70 -8.17 -28.93
C HIS A 322 29.60 -8.01 -30.17
N LYS A 323 29.59 -8.96 -31.11
CA LYS A 323 30.37 -8.89 -32.37
C LYS A 323 29.65 -8.17 -33.52
N ASN A 324 28.35 -7.90 -33.39
CA ASN A 324 27.51 -7.28 -34.42
C ASN A 324 26.98 -5.92 -33.96
N ARG A 325 27.74 -4.86 -34.25
CA ARG A 325 27.38 -3.47 -33.91
C ARG A 325 26.05 -3.03 -34.50
N HIS A 326 25.70 -3.49 -35.71
CA HIS A 326 24.45 -3.11 -36.35
C HIS A 326 23.25 -3.69 -35.59
N SER A 327 23.28 -4.98 -35.26
CA SER A 327 22.22 -5.62 -34.48
C SER A 327 22.09 -5.07 -33.06
N LEU A 328 23.19 -4.65 -32.43
CA LEU A 328 23.13 -3.94 -31.14
C LEU A 328 22.40 -2.60 -31.27
N ALA A 329 22.73 -1.80 -32.28
CA ALA A 329 22.07 -0.51 -32.51
C ALA A 329 20.58 -0.68 -32.82
N THR A 330 20.20 -1.70 -33.60
CA THR A 330 18.80 -2.04 -33.85
C THR A 330 18.06 -2.40 -32.56
N LEU A 331 18.66 -3.25 -31.71
CA LEU A 331 18.07 -3.61 -30.42
C LEU A 331 17.85 -2.36 -29.56
N ASP A 332 18.88 -1.51 -29.37
CA ASP A 332 18.75 -0.32 -28.53
C ASP A 332 17.71 0.69 -29.08
N GLN A 333 17.57 0.79 -30.40
CA GLN A 333 16.52 1.60 -31.03
C GLN A 333 15.11 1.04 -30.77
N GLU A 334 14.92 -0.27 -30.91
CA GLU A 334 13.65 -0.94 -30.59
C GLU A 334 13.28 -0.76 -29.12
N GLU A 335 14.26 -0.86 -28.21
CA GLU A 335 14.05 -0.68 -26.78
C GLU A 335 13.63 0.75 -26.44
N ALA A 336 14.25 1.75 -27.08
CA ALA A 336 13.85 3.15 -26.91
C ALA A 336 12.40 3.39 -27.39
N GLN A 337 12.04 2.87 -28.56
CA GLN A 337 10.68 2.99 -29.11
C GLN A 337 9.63 2.29 -28.24
N ARG A 338 9.94 1.08 -27.74
CA ARG A 338 9.04 0.35 -26.82
C ARG A 338 8.83 1.10 -25.51
N SER A 339 9.89 1.66 -24.93
CA SER A 339 9.83 2.44 -23.70
C SER A 339 8.98 3.71 -23.87
N GLU A 340 9.21 4.47 -24.94
CA GLU A 340 8.43 5.68 -25.27
C GLU A 340 6.95 5.34 -25.47
N ARG A 341 6.65 4.32 -26.27
CA ARG A 341 5.28 3.85 -26.49
C ARG A 341 4.60 3.41 -25.20
N ARG A 342 5.33 2.70 -24.31
CA ARG A 342 4.79 2.28 -23.02
C ARG A 342 4.49 3.49 -22.13
N ALA A 343 5.42 4.43 -22.00
CA ALA A 343 5.22 5.63 -21.19
C ALA A 343 4.00 6.43 -21.66
N LEU A 344 3.80 6.48 -22.98
CA LEU A 344 2.68 7.17 -23.60
C LEU A 344 1.32 6.48 -23.36
N LEU A 345 1.26 5.14 -23.47
CA LEU A 345 0.00 4.39 -23.34
C LEU A 345 -0.37 4.03 -21.90
N TYR A 346 0.62 3.77 -21.05
CA TYR A 346 0.41 3.28 -19.68
C TYR A 346 0.80 4.30 -18.60
N GLY A 347 1.11 5.54 -19.00
CA GLY A 347 1.42 6.64 -18.07
C GLY A 347 0.20 7.20 -17.32
N CYS A 348 -1.01 6.76 -17.65
CA CYS A 348 -2.25 7.11 -16.96
C CYS A 348 -3.02 5.85 -16.58
N ASP A 349 -3.51 5.77 -15.34
CA ASP A 349 -4.25 4.62 -14.80
C ASP A 349 -5.45 4.25 -15.66
N TRP A 350 -6.18 5.24 -16.17
CA TRP A 350 -7.37 4.99 -17.00
C TRP A 350 -7.01 4.26 -18.29
N THR A 351 -5.99 4.70 -19.01
CA THR A 351 -5.56 4.06 -20.26
C THR A 351 -4.96 2.68 -19.99
N ALA A 352 -4.15 2.55 -18.93
CA ALA A 352 -3.59 1.28 -18.53
C ALA A 352 -4.68 0.23 -18.23
N GLN A 353 -5.74 0.63 -17.53
CA GLN A 353 -6.89 -0.23 -17.23
C GLN A 353 -7.72 -0.54 -18.47
N LEU A 354 -7.97 0.44 -19.34
CA LEU A 354 -8.73 0.24 -20.57
C LEU A 354 -8.04 -0.75 -21.52
N LEU A 355 -6.71 -0.64 -21.65
CA LEU A 355 -5.91 -1.50 -22.53
C LEU A 355 -5.64 -2.90 -21.95
N SER A 356 -5.98 -3.13 -20.68
CA SER A 356 -5.74 -4.41 -20.03
C SER A 356 -6.70 -5.49 -20.52
N ASN A 357 -6.21 -6.73 -20.63
CA ASN A 357 -7.04 -7.90 -20.91
C ASN A 357 -7.95 -8.15 -19.71
N GLY A 358 -9.23 -7.82 -19.83
CA GLY A 358 -10.19 -7.89 -18.73
C GLY A 358 -10.34 -6.59 -17.95
N SER A 359 -10.32 -5.43 -18.64
CA SER A 359 -10.63 -4.11 -18.08
C SER A 359 -11.72 -4.17 -17.02
N LEU A 360 -11.42 -3.63 -15.84
CA LEU A 360 -12.35 -3.52 -14.72
C LEU A 360 -13.35 -2.37 -14.87
N ILE A 361 -13.20 -1.56 -15.92
CA ILE A 361 -14.13 -0.48 -16.24
C ILE A 361 -15.19 -1.04 -17.19
N PRO A 362 -16.46 -1.15 -16.77
CA PRO A 362 -17.57 -1.54 -17.64
C PRO A 362 -17.68 -0.62 -18.85
N SER A 363 -18.11 -1.16 -20.00
CA SER A 363 -18.13 -0.43 -21.27
C SER A 363 -18.96 0.86 -21.23
N ASP A 364 -20.06 0.87 -20.47
CA ASP A 364 -20.94 2.02 -20.25
C ASP A 364 -20.33 3.05 -19.29
N GLU A 365 -19.32 2.65 -18.52
CA GLU A 365 -18.63 3.47 -17.52
C GLU A 365 -17.28 4.02 -18.01
N VAL A 366 -16.80 3.61 -19.20
CA VAL A 366 -15.53 4.04 -19.80
C VAL A 366 -15.44 5.57 -19.89
N VAL A 367 -16.46 6.22 -20.43
CA VAL A 367 -16.46 7.68 -20.66
C VAL A 367 -16.73 8.48 -19.38
N PRO A 368 -17.70 8.11 -18.52
CA PRO A 368 -17.80 8.69 -17.18
C PRO A 368 -16.49 8.59 -16.39
N ALA A 369 -15.81 7.44 -16.44
CA ALA A 369 -14.51 7.24 -15.80
C ALA A 369 -13.42 8.15 -16.40
N LEU A 370 -13.37 8.29 -17.72
CA LEU A 370 -12.44 9.18 -18.42
C LEU A 370 -12.61 10.63 -17.98
N LEU A 371 -13.86 11.10 -17.95
CA LEU A 371 -14.21 12.46 -17.53
C LEU A 371 -14.02 12.69 -16.03
N SER A 372 -13.81 11.64 -15.23
CA SER A 372 -13.49 11.75 -13.81
C SER A 372 -12.01 12.07 -13.55
N GLU A 373 -11.14 11.86 -14.54
CA GLU A 373 -9.72 12.22 -14.42
C GLU A 373 -9.52 13.74 -14.47
N SER A 374 -8.37 14.23 -14.01
CA SER A 374 -8.05 15.66 -14.11
C SER A 374 -7.81 16.08 -15.56
N PRO A 375 -7.90 17.37 -15.91
CA PRO A 375 -7.57 17.84 -17.25
C PRO A 375 -6.16 17.43 -17.71
N SER A 376 -5.16 17.46 -16.82
CA SER A 376 -3.79 17.06 -17.14
C SER A 376 -3.64 15.57 -17.45
N GLU A 377 -4.37 14.71 -16.72
CA GLU A 377 -4.40 13.27 -17.03
C GLU A 377 -5.10 13.03 -18.37
N LEU A 378 -6.22 13.72 -18.61
CA LEU A 378 -6.98 13.61 -19.85
C LEU A 378 -6.16 14.01 -21.08
N GLU A 379 -5.32 15.04 -20.97
CA GLU A 379 -4.38 15.43 -22.04
C GLU A 379 -3.40 14.29 -22.37
N ARG A 380 -2.87 13.59 -21.36
CA ARG A 380 -1.99 12.44 -21.58
C ARG A 380 -2.73 11.29 -22.23
N VAL A 381 -3.96 11.00 -21.77
CA VAL A 381 -4.82 9.98 -22.37
C VAL A 381 -5.06 10.28 -23.85
N VAL A 382 -5.54 11.49 -24.18
CA VAL A 382 -5.81 11.89 -25.56
C VAL A 382 -4.55 11.80 -26.42
N THR A 383 -3.42 12.31 -25.93
CA THR A 383 -2.12 12.22 -26.62
C THR A 383 -1.75 10.76 -26.93
N GLY A 384 -1.90 9.86 -25.95
CA GLY A 384 -1.58 8.45 -26.14
C GLY A 384 -2.53 7.72 -27.09
N LEU A 385 -3.83 8.01 -27.03
CA LEU A 385 -4.81 7.45 -27.96
C LEU A 385 -4.61 7.98 -29.40
N GLN A 386 -4.22 9.24 -29.56
CA GLN A 386 -3.95 9.85 -30.87
C GLN A 386 -2.69 9.28 -31.54
N ALA A 387 -1.65 8.97 -30.75
CA ALA A 387 -0.41 8.43 -31.28
C ALA A 387 -0.53 6.98 -31.78
N GLU A 388 -1.61 6.28 -31.43
CA GLU A 388 -1.82 4.87 -31.74
C GLU A 388 -3.03 4.69 -32.68
N PRO A 389 -2.84 4.50 -34.00
CA PRO A 389 -3.91 4.49 -34.99
C PRO A 389 -5.07 3.54 -34.69
N ARG A 390 -4.78 2.37 -34.12
CA ARG A 390 -5.81 1.38 -33.72
C ARG A 390 -6.76 1.88 -32.62
N LEU A 391 -6.44 2.98 -31.94
CA LEU A 391 -7.24 3.56 -30.86
C LEU A 391 -8.03 4.82 -31.28
N HIS A 392 -7.90 5.26 -32.54
CA HIS A 392 -8.59 6.46 -33.02
C HIS A 392 -10.11 6.36 -32.95
N GLU A 393 -10.68 5.19 -33.27
CA GLU A 393 -12.12 4.95 -33.14
C GLU A 393 -12.58 5.04 -31.68
N THR A 394 -11.77 4.51 -30.74
CA THR A 394 -12.06 4.60 -29.30
C THR A 394 -12.08 6.06 -28.86
N LEU A 395 -11.12 6.87 -29.32
CA LEU A 395 -11.09 8.31 -29.02
C LEU A 395 -12.31 9.05 -29.59
N ALA A 396 -12.69 8.75 -30.84
CA ALA A 396 -13.88 9.35 -31.46
C ALA A 396 -15.17 9.01 -30.69
N GLN A 397 -15.31 7.75 -30.25
CA GLN A 397 -16.45 7.32 -29.44
C GLN A 397 -16.46 7.99 -28.06
N CYS A 398 -15.30 8.13 -27.42
CA CYS A 398 -15.18 8.85 -26.15
C CYS A 398 -15.62 10.29 -26.28
N ARG A 399 -15.18 11.00 -27.34
CA ARG A 399 -15.56 12.39 -27.62
C ARG A 399 -17.08 12.54 -27.78
N ALA A 400 -17.69 11.76 -28.65
CA ALA A 400 -19.14 11.85 -28.91
C ALA A 400 -19.97 11.58 -27.65
N THR A 401 -19.58 10.56 -26.88
CA THR A 401 -20.27 10.17 -25.64
C THR A 401 -20.07 11.21 -24.55
N ALA A 402 -18.89 11.82 -24.46
CA ALA A 402 -18.57 12.83 -23.45
C ALA A 402 -19.46 14.08 -23.60
N HIS A 403 -19.61 14.59 -24.82
CA HIS A 403 -20.51 15.73 -25.10
C HIS A 403 -21.95 15.43 -24.69
N ARG A 404 -22.45 14.23 -25.00
CA ARG A 404 -23.79 13.80 -24.61
C ARG A 404 -23.95 13.79 -23.08
N LEU A 405 -23.05 13.11 -22.37
CA LEU A 405 -23.11 12.98 -20.90
C LEU A 405 -23.02 14.32 -20.19
N VAL A 406 -22.13 15.22 -20.64
CA VAL A 406 -22.01 16.56 -20.04
C VAL A 406 -23.27 17.39 -20.27
N ASN A 407 -23.89 17.29 -21.44
CA ASN A 407 -25.15 17.98 -21.73
C ASN A 407 -26.31 17.44 -20.87
N GLU A 408 -26.43 16.12 -20.75
CA GLU A 408 -27.42 15.46 -19.88
C GLU A 408 -27.24 15.88 -18.40
N SER A 409 -26.00 15.87 -17.91
CA SER A 409 -25.67 16.31 -16.54
C SER A 409 -26.02 17.77 -16.30
N ARG A 410 -25.73 18.66 -17.26
CA ARG A 410 -26.07 20.09 -17.18
C ARG A 410 -27.58 20.32 -17.19
N SER A 411 -28.32 19.61 -18.04
CA SER A 411 -29.78 19.66 -18.07
C SER A 411 -30.42 19.14 -16.77
N GLY A 412 -29.76 18.20 -16.08
CA GLY A 412 -30.12 17.74 -14.74
C GLY A 412 -29.77 18.73 -13.61
N GLY A 413 -29.18 19.88 -13.91
CA GLY A 413 -28.81 20.90 -12.91
C GLY A 413 -27.50 20.62 -12.16
N HIS A 414 -26.73 19.61 -12.59
CA HIS A 414 -25.43 19.31 -11.99
C HIS A 414 -24.33 20.14 -12.66
N ASN A 415 -23.63 20.93 -11.86
CA ASN A 415 -22.44 21.67 -12.31
C ASN A 415 -21.18 20.87 -11.97
N LEU A 416 -20.56 20.31 -13.00
CA LEU A 416 -19.33 19.53 -12.88
C LEU A 416 -18.10 20.42 -13.13
N PRO A 417 -17.08 20.38 -12.28
CA PRO A 417 -15.88 21.20 -12.44
C PRO A 417 -15.10 20.80 -13.70
N ASP A 418 -14.43 21.78 -14.30
CA ASP A 418 -13.47 21.64 -15.41
C ASP A 418 -14.01 20.99 -16.70
N MET A 419 -15.33 20.77 -16.82
CA MET A 419 -15.91 20.07 -17.98
C MET A 419 -15.69 20.81 -19.30
N ALA A 420 -15.66 22.14 -19.29
CA ALA A 420 -15.37 22.92 -20.50
C ALA A 420 -13.95 22.62 -21.03
N ASP A 421 -12.95 22.59 -20.13
CA ASP A 421 -11.59 22.26 -20.48
C ASP A 421 -11.44 20.80 -20.91
N LYS A 422 -12.10 19.88 -20.21
CA LYS A 422 -12.07 18.45 -20.56
C LYS A 422 -12.64 18.18 -21.96
N LEU A 423 -13.76 18.81 -22.32
CA LEU A 423 -14.32 18.71 -23.67
C LEU A 423 -13.40 19.33 -24.72
N ARG A 424 -12.79 20.49 -24.44
CA ARG A 424 -11.78 21.11 -25.31
C ARG A 424 -10.59 20.18 -25.57
N ILE A 425 -10.10 19.50 -24.55
CA ILE A 425 -8.99 18.53 -24.66
C ILE A 425 -9.42 17.34 -25.54
N LEU A 426 -10.62 16.79 -25.33
CA LEU A 426 -11.14 15.67 -26.13
C LEU A 426 -11.36 16.04 -27.60
N ASP A 427 -11.83 17.26 -27.87
CA ASP A 427 -12.05 17.78 -29.23
C ASP A 427 -10.72 17.98 -29.98
N GLY A 428 -9.63 18.18 -29.22
CA GLY A 428 -8.30 18.44 -29.75
C GLY A 428 -8.16 19.88 -30.25
N THR A 429 -6.93 20.25 -30.62
CA THR A 429 -6.66 21.56 -31.21
C THR A 429 -7.31 21.65 -32.60
N PRO A 430 -8.07 22.72 -32.93
CA PRO A 430 -8.63 22.90 -34.27
C PRO A 430 -7.51 22.82 -35.33
N GLY A 431 -7.52 21.79 -36.16
CA GLY A 431 -6.55 21.60 -37.26
C GLY A 431 -5.64 20.36 -37.16
N GLN A 432 -5.66 19.61 -36.05
CA GLN A 432 -5.08 18.26 -35.99
C GLN A 432 -6.16 17.23 -36.35
N VAL A 433 -6.38 17.04 -37.65
CA VAL A 433 -7.10 15.86 -38.15
C VAL A 433 -6.15 14.65 -37.99
N PRO A 434 -6.61 13.49 -37.47
CA PRO A 434 -5.78 12.29 -37.49
C PRO A 434 -5.58 11.84 -38.96
N PRO A 435 -4.38 11.38 -39.36
CA PRO A 435 -4.21 10.71 -40.65
C PRO A 435 -4.99 9.40 -40.75
#